data_AF-A0A956CBT1-F1
#
_entry.id   AF-A0A956CBT1-F1
#
_cell.length_a   1.000
_cell.length_b   1.000
_cell.length_c   1.000
_cell.angle_alpha   90.00
_cell.angle_beta   90.00
_cell.angle_gamma   90.00
#
_symmetry.space_group_name_H-M   'P 1'
#
loop_
_entity.id
_entity.type
_entity.pdbx_description
1 polymer ?
#
loop_
_entity_poly.entity_id
_entity_poly.type
_entity_poly.pdbx_seq_one_letter_code
_entity_poly.pdbx_strand_id
1 'polypeptide(L)'
;MRAEQLQDDYERLRPKNARSVGELLADAGEPFDRELNAMLAETRDDLGELPEFTVWMAEALAWARFAKRDSGFFDAAARFVVNGDPELLDEATQYSDRFGDERLRDALAAFGRWFDAMRAPLSSISVEPVRWKALQERSLRVAEGLKRNGELRGVGLWLFPAPFKIMAVAHEEAWSDHALDAVVMPTGTQVERALWELHRDNVIRIDKRILAGSAGTFADEYTNLWALQLPQKQLAEAGGSNVLHINGALHELEDRGRAS
;
A
#
# COMPACT_ATOMS: atom_id res chain seq x y z
N MET A 1 13.95 -8.28 -17.59
CA MET A 1 14.66 -7.16 -18.25
C MET A 1 14.78 -5.93 -17.36
N ARG A 2 13.70 -5.21 -16.99
CA ARG A 2 13.80 -4.00 -16.14
C ARG A 2 14.32 -4.26 -14.70
N ALA A 3 13.71 -5.19 -13.97
CA ALA A 3 14.14 -5.51 -12.60
C ALA A 3 15.54 -6.16 -12.49
N GLU A 4 15.94 -6.98 -13.48
CA GLU A 4 17.30 -7.56 -13.53
C GLU A 4 18.35 -6.46 -13.75
N GLN A 5 18.05 -5.52 -14.64
CA GLN A 5 18.89 -4.35 -14.86
C GLN A 5 18.97 -3.47 -13.60
N LEU A 6 17.85 -3.29 -12.89
CA LEU A 6 17.81 -2.59 -11.60
C LEU A 6 18.69 -3.29 -10.55
N GLN A 7 18.64 -4.62 -10.46
CA GLN A 7 19.48 -5.41 -9.57
C GLN A 7 20.97 -5.30 -9.93
N ASP A 8 21.31 -5.42 -11.21
CA ASP A 8 22.69 -5.28 -11.70
C ASP A 8 23.26 -3.88 -11.40
N ASP A 9 22.46 -2.84 -11.63
CA ASP A 9 22.85 -1.45 -11.36
C ASP A 9 22.94 -1.19 -9.85
N TYR A 10 22.06 -1.78 -9.04
CA TYR A 10 22.18 -1.77 -7.59
C TYR A 10 23.49 -2.42 -7.10
N GLU A 11 23.84 -3.60 -7.63
CA GLU A 11 25.07 -4.31 -7.26
C GLU A 11 26.34 -3.52 -7.61
N ARG A 12 26.31 -2.74 -8.69
CA ARG A 12 27.41 -1.82 -9.06
C ARG A 12 27.56 -0.64 -8.09
N LEU A 13 26.46 -0.19 -7.49
CA LEU A 13 26.42 0.93 -6.55
C LEU A 13 26.66 0.51 -5.08
N ARG A 14 26.74 -0.80 -4.82
CA ARG A 14 26.67 -1.44 -3.49
C ARG A 14 27.74 -1.06 -2.43
N PRO A 15 28.72 -0.16 -2.68
CA PRO A 15 29.42 0.47 -1.56
C PRO A 15 29.31 2.00 -1.47
N LYS A 16 28.56 2.69 -2.35
CA LYS A 16 28.76 4.15 -2.53
C LYS A 16 27.46 4.95 -2.69
N ASN A 17 27.12 5.59 -1.56
CA ASN A 17 26.31 6.80 -1.44
C ASN A 17 24.78 6.57 -1.56
N ALA A 18 24.06 6.86 -0.48
CA ALA A 18 22.59 6.84 -0.42
C ALA A 18 21.94 7.68 -1.52
N ARG A 19 22.63 8.72 -1.99
CA ARG A 19 22.20 9.52 -3.14
C ARG A 19 22.10 8.70 -4.43
N SER A 20 23.15 7.99 -4.84
CA SER A 20 23.12 7.23 -6.09
C SER A 20 22.06 6.13 -6.06
N VAL A 21 21.87 5.49 -4.89
CA VAL A 21 20.81 4.48 -4.72
C VAL A 21 19.42 5.11 -4.72
N GLY A 22 19.25 6.27 -4.08
CA GLY A 22 18.00 7.04 -4.13
C GLY A 22 17.62 7.44 -5.54
N GLU A 23 18.57 7.97 -6.33
CA GLU A 23 18.39 8.32 -7.74
C GLU A 23 17.99 7.07 -8.56
N LEU A 24 18.69 5.94 -8.39
CA LEU A 24 18.36 4.68 -9.07
C LEU A 24 16.94 4.18 -8.74
N LEU A 25 16.56 4.19 -7.47
CA LEU A 25 15.23 3.74 -7.03
C LEU A 25 14.13 4.71 -7.51
N ALA A 26 14.40 6.01 -7.54
CA ALA A 26 13.46 7.00 -8.08
C ALA A 26 13.20 6.75 -9.59
N ASP A 27 14.27 6.60 -10.38
CA ASP A 27 14.20 6.35 -11.83
C ASP A 27 13.49 5.03 -12.16
N ALA A 28 13.64 4.03 -11.30
CA ALA A 28 12.96 2.76 -11.44
C ALA A 28 11.48 2.84 -11.02
N GLY A 29 11.20 3.53 -9.92
CA GLY A 29 9.92 3.56 -9.23
C GLY A 29 8.81 4.31 -9.96
N GLU A 30 9.10 5.49 -10.50
CA GLU A 30 8.06 6.30 -11.16
C GLU A 30 7.38 5.55 -12.32
N PRO A 31 8.12 4.92 -13.26
CA PRO A 31 7.42 4.24 -14.33
C PRO A 31 6.75 2.92 -13.89
N PHE A 32 7.21 2.28 -12.82
CA PHE A 32 6.49 1.17 -12.19
C PHE A 32 5.13 1.63 -11.65
N ASP A 33 5.09 2.75 -10.93
CA ASP A 33 3.83 3.34 -10.46
C ASP A 33 2.96 3.82 -11.62
N ARG A 34 3.54 4.24 -12.75
CA ARG A 34 2.79 4.57 -13.98
C ARG A 34 2.13 3.36 -14.62
N GLU A 35 2.81 2.21 -14.64
CA GLU A 35 2.20 0.94 -15.09
C GLU A 35 1.03 0.54 -14.17
N LEU A 36 1.19 0.70 -12.86
CA LEU A 36 0.11 0.47 -11.90
C LEU A 36 -1.03 1.48 -12.07
N ASN A 37 -0.75 2.76 -12.30
CA ASN A 37 -1.77 3.77 -12.54
C ASN A 37 -2.66 3.41 -13.74
N ALA A 38 -2.05 3.01 -14.86
CA ALA A 38 -2.77 2.57 -16.05
C ALA A 38 -3.69 1.37 -15.76
N MET A 39 -3.21 0.39 -14.99
CA MET A 39 -4.00 -0.75 -14.54
C MET A 39 -5.19 -0.34 -13.65
N LEU A 40 -4.99 0.64 -12.76
CA LEU A 40 -6.05 1.13 -11.86
C LEU A 40 -7.10 1.96 -12.60
N ALA A 41 -6.73 2.66 -13.68
CA ALA A 41 -7.66 3.40 -14.53
C ALA A 41 -8.69 2.46 -15.17
N GLU A 42 -8.25 1.30 -15.68
CA GLU A 42 -9.14 0.27 -16.22
C GLU A 42 -10.19 -0.18 -15.18
N THR A 43 -9.76 -0.51 -13.96
CA THR A 43 -10.70 -0.90 -12.88
C THR A 43 -11.68 0.21 -12.51
N ARG A 44 -11.23 1.47 -12.52
CA ARG A 44 -12.06 2.63 -12.13
C ARG A 44 -13.15 2.94 -13.13
N ASP A 45 -12.82 2.91 -14.42
CA ASP A 45 -13.76 3.28 -15.48
C ASP A 45 -14.98 2.34 -15.48
N ASP A 46 -14.78 1.06 -15.14
CA ASP A 46 -15.83 0.07 -15.02
C ASP A 46 -16.78 0.29 -13.82
N LEU A 47 -16.37 1.07 -12.81
CA LEU A 47 -17.06 1.21 -11.52
C LEU A 47 -17.48 2.65 -11.19
N GLY A 48 -17.47 3.56 -12.17
CA GLY A 48 -17.49 5.02 -12.00
C GLY A 48 -18.63 5.68 -11.19
N GLU A 49 -19.66 4.94 -10.77
CA GLU A 49 -20.72 5.44 -9.87
C GLU A 49 -20.43 5.22 -8.38
N LEU A 50 -19.46 4.35 -8.04
CA LEU A 50 -19.14 4.01 -6.66
C LEU A 50 -18.11 4.99 -6.06
N PRO A 51 -18.12 5.18 -4.72
CA PRO A 51 -17.06 5.92 -4.05
C PRO A 51 -15.68 5.35 -4.35
N GLU A 52 -14.78 6.18 -4.85
CA GLU A 52 -13.46 5.76 -5.32
C GLU A 52 -12.67 4.95 -4.28
N PHE A 53 -12.77 5.30 -2.99
CA PHE A 53 -12.06 4.60 -1.94
C PHE A 53 -12.51 3.14 -1.74
N THR A 54 -13.75 2.79 -2.09
CA THR A 54 -14.20 1.39 -1.98
C THR A 54 -13.60 0.54 -3.08
N VAL A 55 -13.33 1.12 -4.26
CA VAL A 55 -12.53 0.50 -5.31
C VAL A 55 -11.10 0.28 -4.81
N TRP A 56 -10.49 1.26 -4.13
CA TRP A 56 -9.15 1.12 -3.53
C TRP A 56 -9.07 0.07 -2.41
N MET A 57 -10.14 -0.10 -1.64
CA MET A 57 -10.27 -1.22 -0.70
C MET A 57 -10.31 -2.57 -1.42
N ALA A 58 -11.08 -2.71 -2.50
CA ALA A 58 -11.10 -3.94 -3.28
C ALA A 58 -9.74 -4.23 -3.96
N GLU A 59 -9.12 -3.20 -4.54
CA GLU A 59 -7.77 -3.27 -5.12
C GLU A 59 -6.71 -3.71 -4.10
N ALA A 60 -6.79 -3.24 -2.85
CA ALA A 60 -5.90 -3.68 -1.78
C ALA A 60 -5.98 -5.20 -1.56
N LEU A 61 -7.17 -5.79 -1.60
CA LEU A 61 -7.35 -7.24 -1.45
C LEU A 61 -6.76 -8.01 -2.63
N ALA A 62 -6.91 -7.48 -3.85
CA ALA A 62 -6.33 -8.10 -5.04
C ALA A 62 -4.79 -8.02 -5.04
N TRP A 63 -4.22 -6.85 -4.72
CA TRP A 63 -2.78 -6.66 -4.59
C TRP A 63 -2.17 -7.55 -3.49
N ALA A 64 -2.88 -7.73 -2.38
CA ALA A 64 -2.46 -8.64 -1.31
C ALA A 64 -2.72 -10.12 -1.61
N ARG A 65 -3.25 -10.49 -2.78
CA ARG A 65 -3.58 -11.89 -3.15
C ARG A 65 -4.66 -12.53 -2.25
N PHE A 66 -5.55 -11.73 -1.64
CA PHE A 66 -6.76 -12.24 -0.99
C PHE A 66 -7.82 -12.65 -2.02
N ALA A 67 -7.88 -11.90 -3.12
CA ALA A 67 -8.77 -12.15 -4.24
C ALA A 67 -8.01 -12.13 -5.57
N LYS A 68 -8.58 -12.77 -6.58
CA LYS A 68 -8.14 -12.65 -7.97
C LYS A 68 -8.53 -11.27 -8.51
N ARG A 69 -7.72 -10.70 -9.41
CA ARG A 69 -8.10 -9.50 -10.16
C ARG A 69 -9.12 -9.88 -11.23
N ASP A 70 -10.39 -9.74 -10.90
CA ASP A 70 -11.52 -10.05 -11.79
C ASP A 70 -12.55 -8.92 -11.70
N SER A 71 -13.17 -8.55 -12.81
CA SER A 71 -14.15 -7.46 -12.85
C SER A 71 -15.37 -7.77 -11.97
N GLY A 72 -15.81 -9.04 -11.93
CA GLY A 72 -16.90 -9.47 -11.07
C GLY A 72 -16.56 -9.40 -9.58
N PHE A 73 -15.30 -9.61 -9.22
CA PHE A 73 -14.83 -9.37 -7.85
C PHE A 73 -14.92 -7.89 -7.48
N PHE A 74 -14.37 -7.01 -8.32
CA PHE A 74 -14.29 -5.59 -8.01
C PHE A 74 -15.68 -4.95 -7.89
N ASP A 75 -16.62 -5.28 -8.77
CA ASP A 75 -18.01 -4.79 -8.70
C ASP A 75 -18.70 -5.26 -7.41
N ALA A 76 -18.69 -6.57 -7.12
CA ALA A 76 -19.33 -7.12 -5.93
C ALA A 76 -18.69 -6.59 -4.64
N ALA A 77 -17.36 -6.55 -4.56
CA ALA A 77 -16.64 -6.09 -3.38
C ALA A 77 -16.86 -4.60 -3.10
N ALA A 78 -16.73 -3.73 -4.11
CA ALA A 78 -16.89 -2.29 -3.93
C ALA A 78 -18.33 -1.94 -3.55
N ARG A 79 -19.33 -2.58 -4.17
CA ARG A 79 -20.75 -2.41 -3.81
C ARG A 79 -21.05 -2.93 -2.41
N PHE A 80 -20.49 -4.09 -2.03
CA PHE A 80 -20.64 -4.62 -0.68
C PHE A 80 -20.11 -3.64 0.37
N VAL A 81 -18.93 -3.05 0.17
CA VAL A 81 -18.35 -2.09 1.12
C VAL A 81 -19.27 -0.87 1.33
N VAL A 82 -19.99 -0.42 0.29
CA VAL A 82 -20.92 0.72 0.39
C VAL A 82 -22.24 0.34 1.06
N ASN A 83 -22.82 -0.80 0.67
CA ASN A 83 -24.21 -1.14 0.97
C ASN A 83 -24.37 -2.16 2.11
N GLY A 84 -23.33 -2.92 2.42
CA GLY A 84 -23.34 -3.96 3.45
C GLY A 84 -24.20 -5.19 3.10
N ASP A 85 -24.52 -5.40 1.82
CA ASP A 85 -25.38 -6.49 1.35
C ASP A 85 -24.69 -7.88 1.48
N PRO A 86 -25.22 -8.80 2.28
CA PRO A 86 -24.64 -10.14 2.43
C PRO A 86 -24.55 -10.93 1.12
N GLU A 87 -25.45 -10.73 0.16
CA GLU A 87 -25.40 -11.45 -1.12
C GLU A 87 -24.15 -11.03 -1.93
N LEU A 88 -23.84 -9.73 -1.97
CA LEU A 88 -22.63 -9.21 -2.60
C LEU A 88 -21.35 -9.68 -1.90
N LEU A 89 -21.39 -9.84 -0.57
CA LEU A 89 -20.27 -10.43 0.17
C LEU A 89 -20.02 -11.88 -0.26
N ASP A 90 -21.07 -12.67 -0.40
CA ASP A 90 -20.97 -14.05 -0.84
C ASP A 90 -20.50 -14.15 -2.29
N GLU A 91 -20.98 -13.28 -3.18
CA GLU A 91 -20.50 -13.19 -4.57
C GLU A 91 -19.01 -12.82 -4.64
N ALA A 92 -18.59 -11.75 -3.95
CA ALA A 92 -17.19 -11.31 -3.93
C ALA A 92 -16.25 -12.39 -3.36
N THR A 93 -16.72 -13.18 -2.39
CA THR A 93 -15.93 -14.23 -1.75
C THR A 93 -15.58 -15.38 -2.71
N GLN A 94 -16.37 -15.62 -3.76
CA GLN A 94 -16.09 -16.68 -4.76
C GLN A 94 -14.79 -16.46 -5.54
N TYR A 95 -14.27 -15.23 -5.54
CA TYR A 95 -13.04 -14.84 -6.23
C TYR A 95 -11.80 -14.98 -5.34
N SER A 96 -11.88 -15.73 -4.25
CA SER A 96 -10.74 -15.94 -3.35
C SER A 96 -9.51 -16.47 -4.07
N ASP A 97 -8.35 -16.09 -3.52
CA ASP A 97 -7.05 -16.55 -4.00
C ASP A 97 -6.24 -17.17 -2.85
N ARG A 98 -5.03 -16.69 -2.58
CA ARG A 98 -4.02 -17.38 -1.75
C ARG A 98 -4.49 -17.70 -0.32
N PHE A 99 -5.36 -16.86 0.23
CA PHE A 99 -5.78 -16.93 1.63
C PHE A 99 -7.14 -17.62 1.85
N GLY A 100 -7.85 -17.96 0.76
CA GLY A 100 -9.15 -18.64 0.79
C GLY A 100 -10.34 -17.77 1.23
N ASP A 101 -11.53 -18.34 1.08
CA ASP A 101 -12.83 -17.68 1.21
C ASP A 101 -13.04 -17.00 2.58
N GLU A 102 -12.74 -17.69 3.68
CA GLU A 102 -12.97 -17.19 5.04
C GLU A 102 -12.17 -15.91 5.30
N ARG A 103 -10.89 -15.89 4.88
CA ARG A 103 -10.01 -14.73 5.07
C ARG A 103 -10.40 -13.55 4.20
N LEU A 104 -10.83 -13.81 2.96
CA LEU A 104 -11.36 -12.76 2.08
C LEU A 104 -12.66 -12.18 2.64
N ARG A 105 -13.60 -13.03 3.08
CA ARG A 105 -14.86 -12.62 3.70
C ARG A 105 -14.63 -11.76 4.94
N ASP A 106 -13.73 -12.19 5.84
CA ASP A 106 -13.37 -11.42 7.04
C ASP A 106 -12.81 -10.04 6.69
N ALA A 107 -11.90 -9.97 5.71
CA ALA A 107 -11.27 -8.72 5.30
C ALA A 107 -12.27 -7.76 4.62
N LEU A 108 -13.14 -8.27 3.75
CA LEU A 108 -14.23 -7.51 3.14
C LEU A 108 -15.17 -6.96 4.21
N ALA A 109 -15.63 -7.82 5.14
CA ALA A 109 -16.51 -7.41 6.23
C ALA A 109 -15.87 -6.30 7.08
N ALA A 110 -14.58 -6.42 7.40
CA ALA A 110 -13.85 -5.38 8.11
C ALA A 110 -13.72 -4.08 7.31
N PHE A 111 -13.49 -4.13 6.00
CA PHE A 111 -13.53 -2.95 5.13
C PHE A 111 -14.91 -2.30 5.06
N GLY A 112 -15.99 -3.08 4.99
CA GLY A 112 -17.36 -2.58 5.09
C GLY A 112 -17.59 -1.82 6.40
N ARG A 113 -17.16 -2.38 7.54
CA ARG A 113 -17.26 -1.72 8.86
C ARG A 113 -16.42 -0.45 8.94
N TRP A 114 -15.19 -0.49 8.43
CA TRP A 114 -14.31 0.67 8.40
C TRP A 114 -14.88 1.78 7.52
N PHE A 115 -15.34 1.44 6.31
CA PHE A 115 -15.94 2.42 5.40
C PHE A 115 -17.21 3.01 5.99
N ASP A 116 -18.11 2.21 6.59
CA ASP A 116 -19.34 2.72 7.19
C ASP A 116 -19.06 3.75 8.30
N ALA A 117 -18.08 3.47 9.16
CA ALA A 117 -17.65 4.38 10.22
C ALA A 117 -16.96 5.66 9.69
N MET A 118 -16.49 5.65 8.44
CA MET A 118 -15.80 6.75 7.77
C MET A 118 -16.51 7.20 6.48
N ARG A 119 -17.82 6.92 6.35
CA ARG A 119 -18.56 7.03 5.08
C ARG A 119 -18.42 8.40 4.45
N ALA A 120 -18.71 9.46 5.20
CA ALA A 120 -18.64 10.84 4.68
C ALA A 120 -17.25 11.23 4.15
N PRO A 121 -16.14 11.13 4.92
CA PRO A 121 -14.82 11.52 4.41
C PRO A 121 -14.24 10.57 3.34
N LEU A 122 -14.67 9.31 3.27
CA LEU A 122 -14.21 8.36 2.24
C LEU A 122 -15.06 8.35 0.97
N SER A 123 -16.25 8.97 1.00
CA SER A 123 -17.12 9.07 -0.17
C SER A 123 -16.74 10.19 -1.14
N SER A 124 -15.93 11.15 -0.68
CA SER A 124 -15.53 12.32 -1.46
C SER A 124 -14.09 12.69 -1.13
N ILE A 125 -13.15 12.04 -1.79
CA ILE A 125 -11.72 12.26 -1.59
C ILE A 125 -11.28 13.52 -2.36
N SER A 126 -10.49 14.35 -1.71
CA SER A 126 -9.81 15.47 -2.35
C SER A 126 -8.51 14.96 -2.95
N VAL A 127 -8.05 15.51 -4.07
CA VAL A 127 -6.77 15.16 -4.70
C VAL A 127 -5.52 15.71 -3.98
N GLU A 128 -5.70 16.48 -2.90
CA GLU A 128 -4.59 17.15 -2.17
C GLU A 128 -3.91 16.20 -1.15
N PRO A 129 -2.62 15.85 -1.30
CA PRO A 129 -1.93 14.90 -0.42
C PRO A 129 -1.88 15.29 1.06
N VAL A 130 -1.82 16.59 1.38
CA VAL A 130 -1.92 17.06 2.77
C VAL A 130 -3.21 16.60 3.46
N ARG A 131 -4.32 16.52 2.70
CA ARG A 131 -5.60 16.01 3.22
C ARG A 131 -5.60 14.49 3.34
N TRP A 132 -4.86 13.78 2.50
CA TRP A 132 -4.72 12.32 2.60
C TRP A 132 -4.04 11.90 3.89
N LYS A 133 -2.99 12.63 4.31
CA LYS A 133 -2.36 12.38 5.61
C LYS A 133 -3.36 12.51 6.76
N ALA A 134 -4.09 13.63 6.80
CA ALA A 134 -5.10 13.88 7.84
C ALA A 134 -6.22 12.83 7.80
N LEU A 135 -6.62 12.39 6.60
CA LEU A 135 -7.59 11.32 6.40
C LEU A 135 -7.06 9.98 6.93
N GLN A 136 -5.81 9.62 6.64
CA GLN A 136 -5.18 8.39 7.10
C GLN A 136 -5.06 8.35 8.63
N GLU A 137 -4.64 9.45 9.26
CA GLU A 137 -4.58 9.56 10.73
C GLU A 137 -5.98 9.45 11.38
N ARG A 138 -7.00 10.05 10.76
CA ARG A 138 -8.39 9.92 11.23
C ARG A 138 -8.89 8.48 11.08
N SER A 139 -8.62 7.86 9.93
CA SER A 139 -8.97 6.47 9.66
C SER A 139 -8.27 5.51 10.63
N LEU A 140 -7.02 5.78 11.01
CA LEU A 140 -6.28 4.95 11.96
C LEU A 140 -6.95 4.92 13.33
N ARG A 141 -7.39 6.08 13.84
CA ARG A 141 -8.11 6.17 15.13
C ARG A 141 -9.43 5.38 15.10
N VAL A 142 -10.14 5.42 13.98
CA VAL A 142 -11.39 4.64 13.80
C VAL A 142 -11.08 3.15 13.73
N ALA A 143 -10.10 2.74 12.92
CA ALA A 143 -9.69 1.34 12.78
C ALA A 143 -9.21 0.75 14.11
N GLU A 144 -8.47 1.53 14.92
CA GLU A 144 -8.06 1.13 16.26
C GLU A 144 -9.27 0.93 17.20
N GLY A 145 -10.27 1.81 17.15
CA GLY A 145 -11.53 1.64 17.86
C GLY A 145 -12.24 0.33 17.48
N LEU A 146 -12.44 0.10 16.19
CA LEU A 146 -13.07 -1.11 15.66
C LEU A 146 -12.28 -2.37 16.02
N LYS A 147 -10.95 -2.33 15.99
CA LYS A 147 -10.11 -3.48 16.35
C LYS A 147 -10.19 -3.80 17.84
N ARG A 148 -10.20 -2.79 18.72
CA ARG A 148 -10.40 -2.99 20.17
C ARG A 148 -11.76 -3.62 20.50
N ASN A 149 -12.78 -3.32 19.70
CA ASN A 149 -14.11 -3.93 19.83
C ASN A 149 -14.23 -5.32 19.17
N GLY A 150 -13.18 -5.79 18.47
CA GLY A 150 -13.20 -7.06 17.74
C GLY A 150 -13.96 -7.03 16.41
N GLU A 151 -14.28 -5.84 15.90
CA GLU A 151 -15.03 -5.58 14.66
C GLU A 151 -14.13 -5.46 13.41
N LEU A 152 -12.82 -5.27 13.60
CA LEU A 152 -11.82 -5.18 12.52
C LEU A 152 -10.91 -6.41 12.53
N ARG A 153 -11.40 -7.52 11.98
CA ARG A 153 -10.64 -8.78 11.82
C ARG A 153 -10.08 -8.87 10.41
N GLY A 154 -8.95 -9.55 10.23
CA GLY A 154 -8.35 -9.74 8.89
C GLY A 154 -7.61 -8.53 8.32
N VAL A 155 -7.86 -7.29 8.79
CA VAL A 155 -7.12 -6.09 8.36
C VAL A 155 -5.87 -5.90 9.22
N GLY A 156 -4.73 -6.27 8.64
CA GLY A 156 -3.40 -6.08 9.22
C GLY A 156 -2.70 -4.81 8.74
N LEU A 157 -1.43 -4.70 9.09
CA LEU A 157 -0.57 -3.57 8.75
C LEU A 157 -0.38 -3.33 7.25
N TRP A 158 -0.58 -4.35 6.43
CA TRP A 158 -0.53 -4.19 4.99
C TRP A 158 -1.86 -3.63 4.45
N LEU A 159 -2.98 -4.24 4.84
CA LEU A 159 -4.31 -3.93 4.29
C LEU A 159 -4.84 -2.56 4.70
N PHE A 160 -4.40 -2.00 5.84
CA PHE A 160 -4.84 -0.67 6.26
C PHE A 160 -4.25 0.50 5.44
N PRO A 161 -2.92 0.62 5.26
CA PRO A 161 -2.35 1.68 4.43
C PRO A 161 -2.49 1.41 2.92
N ALA A 162 -2.73 0.17 2.48
CA ALA A 162 -2.76 -0.16 1.05
C ALA A 162 -3.77 0.66 0.22
N PRO A 163 -5.03 0.89 0.64
CA PRO A 163 -5.94 1.76 -0.10
C PRO A 163 -5.40 3.19 -0.29
N PHE A 164 -4.63 3.71 0.67
CA PHE A 164 -4.00 5.03 0.55
C PHE A 164 -2.82 5.02 -0.43
N LYS A 165 -2.03 3.94 -0.48
CA LYS A 165 -1.01 3.76 -1.52
C LYS A 165 -1.66 3.67 -2.90
N ILE A 166 -2.71 2.88 -3.05
CA ILE A 166 -3.42 2.72 -4.32
C ILE A 166 -4.00 4.05 -4.79
N MET A 167 -4.64 4.80 -3.88
CA MET A 167 -5.07 6.18 -4.14
C MET A 167 -3.91 7.07 -4.59
N ALA A 168 -2.77 7.02 -3.91
CA ALA A 168 -1.58 7.79 -4.32
C ALA A 168 -1.08 7.41 -5.72
N VAL A 169 -1.07 6.12 -6.06
CA VAL A 169 -0.74 5.65 -7.42
C VAL A 169 -1.75 6.16 -8.44
N ALA A 170 -3.05 6.16 -8.11
CA ALA A 170 -4.11 6.51 -9.05
C ALA A 170 -4.18 8.01 -9.41
N HIS A 171 -3.63 8.87 -8.56
CA HIS A 171 -3.61 10.32 -8.73
C HIS A 171 -2.20 10.81 -9.08
N GLU A 172 -1.80 10.70 -10.36
CA GLU A 172 -0.48 11.12 -10.84
C GLU A 172 -0.18 12.60 -10.53
N GLU A 173 -1.21 13.45 -10.47
CA GLU A 173 -1.09 14.86 -10.08
C GLU A 173 -0.50 15.08 -8.67
N ALA A 174 -0.58 14.07 -7.80
CA ALA A 174 -0.05 14.13 -6.44
C ALA A 174 1.44 13.76 -6.36
N TRP A 175 2.03 13.15 -7.39
CA TRP A 175 3.38 12.58 -7.31
C TRP A 175 4.47 13.64 -7.15
N SER A 176 4.24 14.86 -7.64
CA SER A 176 5.17 15.98 -7.45
C SER A 176 5.03 16.68 -6.09
N ASP A 177 4.04 16.34 -5.27
CA ASP A 177 3.79 17.01 -3.98
C ASP A 177 4.51 16.28 -2.83
N HIS A 178 5.48 16.94 -2.22
CA HIS A 178 6.21 16.42 -1.05
C HIS A 178 5.32 16.09 0.16
N ALA A 179 4.11 16.63 0.26
CA ALA A 179 3.16 16.25 1.29
C ALA A 179 2.75 14.76 1.18
N LEU A 180 2.89 14.15 0.00
CA LEU A 180 2.65 12.72 -0.21
C LEU A 180 3.57 11.84 0.66
N ASP A 181 4.79 12.27 0.93
CA ASP A 181 5.72 11.52 1.79
C ASP A 181 5.20 11.34 3.21
N ALA A 182 4.25 12.15 3.64
CA ALA A 182 3.61 12.03 4.95
C ALA A 182 2.51 10.95 4.99
N VAL A 183 2.06 10.42 3.86
CA VAL A 183 1.14 9.29 3.78
C VAL A 183 1.93 7.99 3.95
N VAL A 184 1.49 7.13 4.87
CA VAL A 184 2.16 5.84 5.14
C VAL A 184 1.86 4.84 4.07
N MET A 185 2.91 4.30 3.46
CA MET A 185 2.85 3.22 2.49
C MET A 185 2.89 1.86 3.21
N PRO A 186 2.16 0.83 2.72
CA PRO A 186 2.35 -0.53 3.21
C PRO A 186 3.80 -0.99 2.96
N THR A 187 4.42 -1.61 3.96
CA THR A 187 5.65 -2.40 3.76
C THR A 187 5.27 -3.87 3.70
N GLY A 188 5.23 -4.42 2.49
CA GLY A 188 5.14 -5.87 2.29
C GLY A 188 6.47 -6.56 2.52
N THR A 189 6.47 -7.88 2.53
CA THR A 189 7.69 -8.69 2.73
C THR A 189 8.80 -8.33 1.73
N GLN A 190 8.46 -8.00 0.48
CA GLN A 190 9.41 -7.53 -0.53
C GLN A 190 10.11 -6.24 -0.08
N VAL A 191 9.34 -5.17 0.18
CA VAL A 191 9.89 -3.88 0.59
C VAL A 191 10.73 -4.00 1.86
N GLU A 192 10.27 -4.76 2.85
CA GLU A 192 11.03 -5.00 4.08
C GLU A 192 12.38 -5.66 3.80
N ARG A 193 12.42 -6.70 2.95
CA ARG A 193 13.67 -7.37 2.57
C ARG A 193 14.63 -6.42 1.85
N ALA A 194 14.14 -5.65 0.87
CA ALA A 194 14.97 -4.68 0.16
C ALA A 194 15.58 -3.65 1.13
N LEU A 195 14.79 -3.14 2.07
CA LEU A 195 15.29 -2.24 3.13
C LEU A 195 16.34 -2.91 4.02
N TRP A 196 16.18 -4.20 4.34
CA TRP A 196 17.18 -4.94 5.09
C TRP A 196 18.49 -5.15 4.33
N GLU A 197 18.41 -5.43 3.03
CA GLU A 197 19.60 -5.52 2.18
C GLU A 197 20.35 -4.19 2.15
N LEU A 198 19.63 -3.08 1.89
CA LEU A 198 20.19 -1.73 1.91
C LEU A 198 20.81 -1.38 3.26
N HIS A 199 20.21 -1.83 4.36
CA HIS A 199 20.77 -1.65 5.70
C HIS A 199 22.07 -2.44 5.90
N ARG A 200 22.09 -3.71 5.50
CA ARG A 200 23.28 -4.58 5.58
C ARG A 200 24.44 -4.02 4.75
N ASP A 201 24.12 -3.41 3.61
CA ASP A 201 25.08 -2.84 2.67
C ASP A 201 25.53 -1.42 3.08
N ASN A 202 25.09 -0.93 4.25
CA ASN A 202 25.39 0.39 4.81
C ASN A 202 24.93 1.57 3.93
N VAL A 203 23.91 1.36 3.08
CA VAL A 203 23.28 2.42 2.29
C VAL A 203 22.36 3.26 3.18
N ILE A 204 21.58 2.60 4.03
CA ILE A 204 20.67 3.22 5.00
C ILE A 204 20.89 2.69 6.42
N ARG A 205 20.38 3.42 7.41
CA ARG A 205 20.38 2.96 8.80
C ARG A 205 18.96 2.74 9.28
N ILE A 206 18.68 1.52 9.74
CA ILE A 206 17.41 1.17 10.39
C ILE A 206 17.67 0.98 11.89
N ASP A 207 16.79 1.52 12.74
CA ASP A 207 16.90 1.34 14.18
C ASP A 207 16.64 -0.14 14.55
N LYS A 208 17.54 -0.73 15.33
CA LYS A 208 17.44 -2.11 15.80
C LYS A 208 16.23 -2.36 16.71
N ARG A 209 15.55 -1.32 17.19
CA ARG A 209 14.30 -1.46 17.95
C ARG A 209 13.11 -1.78 17.04
N ILE A 210 13.15 -1.30 15.79
CA ILE A 210 12.17 -1.67 14.75
C ILE A 210 12.32 -3.16 14.42
N LEU A 211 13.56 -3.68 14.45
CA LEU A 211 13.88 -5.12 14.25
C LEU A 211 13.28 -6.06 15.30
N ALA A 212 13.05 -5.58 16.51
CA ALA A 212 12.64 -6.45 17.62
C ALA A 212 11.16 -6.88 17.53
N GLY A 213 10.36 -6.21 16.68
CA GLY A 213 8.91 -6.37 16.60
C GLY A 213 8.22 -5.88 17.87
N SER A 214 7.27 -4.96 17.76
CA SER A 214 6.45 -4.62 18.92
C SER A 214 5.35 -5.67 19.10
N ALA A 215 5.35 -6.41 20.21
CA ALA A 215 4.12 -6.98 20.74
C ALA A 215 3.27 -5.80 21.26
N GLY A 216 2.43 -5.24 20.40
CA GLY A 216 1.78 -3.96 20.65
C GLY A 216 0.38 -3.89 20.07
N THR A 217 -0.26 -2.75 20.28
CA THR A 217 -1.53 -2.38 19.66
C THR A 217 -1.35 -2.16 18.16
N PHE A 218 -2.45 -2.04 17.42
CA PHE A 218 -2.42 -1.71 15.99
C PHE A 218 -1.78 -0.34 15.70
N ALA A 219 -1.88 0.60 16.64
CA ALA A 219 -1.20 1.89 16.54
C ALA A 219 0.33 1.75 16.71
N ASP A 220 0.79 0.85 17.59
CA ASP A 220 2.22 0.56 17.75
C ASP A 220 2.80 -0.09 16.49
N GLU A 221 2.06 -1.07 15.98
CA GLU A 221 2.32 -1.72 14.69
C GLU A 221 2.42 -0.69 13.55
N TYR A 222 1.47 0.25 13.46
CA TYR A 222 1.50 1.32 12.47
C TYR A 222 2.67 2.30 12.66
N THR A 223 3.08 2.55 13.91
CA THR A 223 4.25 3.36 14.23
C THR A 223 5.54 2.71 13.72
N ASN A 224 5.63 1.38 13.73
CA ASN A 224 6.76 0.67 13.12
C ASN A 224 6.79 0.85 11.60
N LEU A 225 5.64 0.84 10.91
CA LEU A 225 5.57 1.15 9.48
C LEU A 225 6.08 2.56 9.20
N TRP A 226 5.66 3.55 10.01
CA TRP A 226 6.19 4.90 9.90
C TRP A 226 7.71 4.94 10.06
N ALA A 227 8.24 4.21 11.04
CA ALA A 227 9.67 4.14 11.29
C ALA A 227 10.44 3.47 10.13
N LEU A 228 9.86 2.45 9.47
CA LEU A 228 10.39 1.84 8.24
C LEU A 228 10.26 2.74 7.01
N GLN A 229 9.34 3.71 7.03
CA GLN A 229 9.20 4.71 5.97
C GLN A 229 10.28 5.81 6.07
N LEU A 230 10.84 6.08 7.26
CA LEU A 230 11.86 7.13 7.42
C LEU A 230 13.10 6.91 6.52
N PRO A 231 13.69 5.71 6.42
CA PRO A 231 14.77 5.47 5.44
C PRO A 231 14.32 5.62 3.98
N GLN A 232 13.08 5.26 3.65
CA GLN A 232 12.53 5.46 2.29
C GLN A 232 12.45 6.96 1.96
N LYS A 233 12.06 7.80 2.93
CA LYS A 233 12.07 9.27 2.78
C LYS A 233 13.46 9.80 2.52
N GLN A 234 14.46 9.32 3.26
CA GLN A 234 15.85 9.75 3.06
C GLN A 234 16.35 9.39 1.65
N LEU A 235 15.98 8.22 1.14
CA LEU A 235 16.29 7.83 -0.24
C LEU A 235 15.52 8.68 -1.26
N ALA A 236 14.25 8.97 -1.00
CA ALA A 236 13.41 9.84 -1.85
C ALA A 236 14.01 11.26 -1.94
N GLU A 237 14.34 11.86 -0.80
CA GLU A 237 14.99 13.18 -0.72
C GLU A 237 16.33 13.17 -1.45
N ALA A 238 17.15 12.12 -1.27
CA ALA A 238 18.45 12.02 -1.92
C ALA A 238 18.33 11.80 -3.44
N GLY A 239 17.28 11.10 -3.89
CA GLY A 239 16.95 10.87 -5.29
C GLY A 239 16.14 11.97 -5.96
N GLY A 240 15.71 13.01 -5.23
CA GLY A 240 14.85 14.06 -5.77
C GLY A 240 13.45 13.57 -6.16
N SER A 241 12.91 12.62 -5.40
CA SER A 241 11.64 11.92 -5.67
C SER A 241 10.75 11.88 -4.42
N ASN A 242 9.77 10.99 -4.39
CA ASN A 242 8.85 10.77 -3.28
C ASN A 242 8.92 9.32 -2.75
N VAL A 243 8.33 9.09 -1.58
CA VAL A 243 8.28 7.77 -0.94
C VAL A 243 7.49 6.76 -1.76
N LEU A 244 6.49 7.19 -2.53
CA LEU A 244 5.67 6.29 -3.35
C LEU A 244 6.58 5.55 -4.35
N HIS A 245 7.40 6.28 -5.11
CA HIS A 245 8.31 5.74 -6.11
C HIS A 245 9.40 4.86 -5.48
N ILE A 246 9.98 5.31 -4.36
CA ILE A 246 10.95 4.48 -3.62
C ILE A 246 10.30 3.17 -3.17
N ASN A 247 9.07 3.21 -2.63
CA ASN A 247 8.36 2.01 -2.18
C ASN A 247 8.03 1.05 -3.35
N GLY A 248 7.63 1.59 -4.50
CA GLY A 248 7.42 0.84 -5.74
C GLY A 248 8.68 0.13 -6.23
N ALA A 249 9.80 0.86 -6.32
CA ALA A 249 11.08 0.30 -6.75
C ALA A 249 11.63 -0.77 -5.80
N LEU A 250 11.50 -0.57 -4.48
CA LEU A 250 11.90 -1.57 -3.49
C LEU A 250 11.08 -2.86 -3.60
N HIS A 251 9.80 -2.75 -3.99
CA HIS A 251 8.99 -3.94 -4.29
C HIS A 251 9.50 -4.63 -5.56
N GLU A 252 9.74 -3.89 -6.64
CA GLU A 252 10.22 -4.44 -7.92
C GLU A 252 11.57 -5.16 -7.77
N LEU A 253 12.49 -4.58 -6.99
CA LEU A 253 13.83 -5.13 -6.74
C LEU A 253 13.77 -6.57 -6.20
N GLU A 254 12.86 -6.85 -5.26
CA GLU A 254 12.78 -8.15 -4.57
C GLU A 254 11.85 -9.17 -5.26
N ASP A 255 10.84 -8.72 -5.99
CA ASP A 255 9.83 -9.62 -6.58
C ASP A 255 10.41 -10.49 -7.72
N ARG A 256 11.55 -10.09 -8.31
CA ARG A 256 12.14 -10.77 -9.48
C ARG A 256 13.55 -11.33 -9.29
N GLY A 257 14.27 -10.97 -8.22
CA GLY A 257 15.56 -11.61 -7.85
C GLY A 257 15.48 -13.11 -7.52
N ARG A 258 14.30 -13.74 -7.67
CA ARG A 258 14.05 -15.18 -7.46
C ARG A 258 13.41 -15.89 -8.65
N ALA A 259 13.18 -15.19 -9.77
CA ALA A 259 12.74 -15.81 -11.02
C ALA A 259 13.94 -16.30 -11.88
N SER A 260 15.16 -15.96 -11.47
CA SER A 260 16.46 -16.42 -11.97
C SER A 260 17.09 -17.44 -11.02
#